data_AF-A0A5N9E2N2-F1
#
_entry.id   AF-A0A5N9E2N2-F1
#
_cell.length_a   1.000
_cell.length_b   1.000
_cell.length_c   1.000
_cell.angle_alpha   90.00
_cell.angle_beta   90.00
_cell.angle_gamma   90.00
#
_symmetry.space_group_name_H-M   'P 1'
#
loop_
_entity.id
_entity.type
_entity.pdbx_description
1 polymer ?
#
loop_
_entity_poly.entity_id
_entity_poly.type
_entity_poly.pdbx_seq_one_letter_code
_entity_poly.pdbx_strand_id
1 'polypeptide(L)'
;MSNLEFKFGSEDNPKGHAIIYFEEFDEIFASYVINFPIKGELSKYIPEMFKDQIPDEEMTKMVFPPVPEKFNGNLDSLIKITQSRADDLIYGGSINSNDTTSAMSKLNALANEYSKLCTDNEFNEIKELIDDIPSSEIELENSKFSEMNESELLAEVTKIFGKIKFSKDNNEIDEISNIKKDLQIISSIIPENRKIKKLLDYVELESNNSEEIISAYISRAYGLMNEDYIMVKEQEDLIKKLEK
;
A
#
# COMPACT_ATOMS: atom_id res chain seq x y z
N MET A 1 -10.85 -17.05 24.33
CA MET A 1 -12.15 -16.36 24.56
C MET A 1 -11.81 -15.03 25.18
N SER A 2 -12.20 -13.95 24.52
CA SER A 2 -12.00 -12.59 25.03
C SER A 2 -12.86 -12.37 26.26
N ASN A 3 -12.43 -11.54 27.20
CA ASN A 3 -13.22 -11.18 28.38
C ASN A 3 -13.97 -9.85 28.18
N LEU A 4 -14.06 -9.38 26.92
CA LEU A 4 -14.72 -8.13 26.55
C LEU A 4 -16.23 -8.32 26.45
N GLU A 5 -16.98 -7.45 27.10
CA GLU A 5 -18.43 -7.47 27.07
C GLU A 5 -18.97 -6.53 25.98
N PHE A 6 -19.20 -7.06 24.78
CA PHE A 6 -19.80 -6.31 23.69
C PHE A 6 -21.29 -6.03 23.96
N LYS A 7 -21.67 -4.75 23.90
CA LYS A 7 -23.06 -4.28 23.91
C LYS A 7 -23.59 -4.01 22.51
N PHE A 8 -22.70 -3.70 21.59
CA PHE A 8 -22.96 -3.59 20.15
C PHE A 8 -21.68 -3.98 19.41
N GLY A 9 -21.83 -4.68 18.28
CA GLY A 9 -20.70 -5.34 17.62
C GLY A 9 -20.56 -6.82 18.01
N SER A 10 -19.43 -7.42 17.67
CA SER A 10 -19.12 -8.81 18.01
C SER A 10 -17.61 -9.03 18.11
N GLU A 11 -17.19 -9.94 19.00
CA GLU A 11 -15.79 -10.37 19.09
C GLU A 11 -15.30 -11.10 17.81
N ASP A 12 -16.22 -11.73 17.08
CA ASP A 12 -15.90 -12.47 15.85
C ASP A 12 -15.61 -11.56 14.65
N ASN A 13 -16.11 -10.32 14.69
CA ASN A 13 -15.95 -9.35 13.61
C ASN A 13 -15.80 -7.92 14.17
N PRO A 14 -14.70 -7.65 14.89
CA PRO A 14 -14.44 -6.34 15.48
C PRO A 14 -14.29 -5.30 14.38
N LYS A 15 -14.68 -4.05 14.63
CA LYS A 15 -14.71 -2.96 13.62
C LYS A 15 -13.43 -2.15 13.55
N GLY A 16 -12.45 -2.44 14.40
CA GLY A 16 -11.23 -1.64 14.55
C GLY A 16 -11.48 -0.29 15.23
N HIS A 17 -12.74 0.09 15.47
CA HIS A 17 -13.14 1.30 16.16
C HIS A 17 -14.12 0.93 17.25
N ALA A 18 -13.82 1.28 18.51
CA ALA A 18 -14.67 0.93 19.64
C ALA A 18 -14.81 2.10 20.61
N ILE A 19 -15.99 2.20 21.22
CA ILE A 19 -16.21 2.97 22.43
C ILE A 19 -16.20 1.99 23.61
N ILE A 20 -15.30 2.22 24.56
CA ILE A 20 -15.30 1.52 25.84
C ILE A 20 -15.93 2.45 26.86
N TYR A 21 -17.02 2.00 27.49
CA TYR A 21 -17.71 2.78 28.50
C TYR A 21 -17.69 2.10 29.87
N PHE A 22 -17.71 2.91 30.90
CA PHE A 22 -17.66 2.52 32.30
C PHE A 22 -18.77 3.22 33.07
N GLU A 23 -19.08 2.70 34.25
CA GLU A 23 -20.09 3.24 35.14
C GLU A 23 -19.47 3.64 36.49
N GLU A 24 -19.89 4.77 37.02
CA GLU A 24 -19.66 5.16 38.41
C GLU A 24 -20.99 5.67 38.96
N PHE A 25 -21.64 4.86 39.81
CA PHE A 25 -23.04 5.06 40.21
C PHE A 25 -23.96 5.15 38.97
N ASP A 26 -24.66 6.26 38.78
CA ASP A 26 -25.55 6.50 37.63
C ASP A 26 -24.86 7.27 36.49
N GLU A 27 -23.55 7.53 36.60
CA GLU A 27 -22.78 8.30 35.61
C GLU A 27 -21.99 7.40 34.67
N ILE A 28 -21.94 7.80 33.40
CA ILE A 28 -21.22 7.07 32.34
C ILE A 28 -19.93 7.80 32.02
N PHE A 29 -18.85 7.04 31.90
CA PHE A 29 -17.55 7.50 31.45
C PHE A 29 -17.16 6.72 30.21
N ALA A 30 -16.52 7.35 29.23
CA ALA A 30 -16.19 6.70 27.97
C ALA A 30 -14.84 7.15 27.40
N SER A 31 -14.20 6.23 26.70
CA SER A 31 -13.04 6.48 25.85
C SER A 31 -13.21 5.75 24.53
N TYR A 32 -12.61 6.32 23.49
CA TYR A 32 -12.55 5.74 22.17
C TYR A 32 -11.25 4.96 21.99
N VAL A 33 -11.31 3.84 21.27
CA VAL A 33 -10.16 3.02 20.87
C VAL A 33 -10.19 2.90 19.34
N ILE A 34 -9.08 3.25 18.70
CA ILE A 34 -8.89 3.18 17.26
C ILE A 34 -7.72 2.25 16.99
N ASN A 35 -7.95 1.20 16.22
CA ASN A 35 -6.91 0.33 15.67
C ASN A 35 -6.64 0.73 14.22
N PHE A 36 -5.37 0.96 13.90
CA PHE A 36 -4.98 1.44 12.58
C PHE A 36 -4.71 0.25 11.65
N PRO A 37 -5.39 0.16 10.49
CA PRO A 37 -5.09 -0.87 9.49
C PRO A 37 -3.79 -0.56 8.72
N ILE A 38 -3.40 0.72 8.67
CA ILE A 38 -2.14 1.17 8.04
C ILE A 38 -1.15 1.45 9.15
N LYS A 39 0.00 0.78 9.09
CA LYS A 39 1.09 1.00 10.03
C LYS A 39 1.72 2.38 9.82
N GLY A 40 1.76 3.17 10.88
CA GLY A 40 2.43 4.46 10.90
C GLY A 40 3.74 4.41 11.68
N GLU A 41 4.83 4.86 11.07
CA GLU A 41 6.09 5.13 11.79
C GLU A 41 5.98 6.47 12.52
N LEU A 42 5.83 6.42 13.84
CA LEU A 42 5.65 7.62 14.65
C LEU A 42 6.86 8.56 14.57
N SER A 43 8.06 8.01 14.34
CA SER A 43 9.31 8.74 14.17
C SER A 43 9.29 9.78 13.04
N LYS A 44 8.41 9.62 12.03
CA LYS A 44 8.25 10.57 10.90
C LYS A 44 7.49 11.83 11.29
N TYR A 45 6.71 11.80 12.36
CA TYR A 45 5.82 12.89 12.77
C TYR A 45 6.28 13.60 14.05
N ILE A 46 7.36 13.09 14.66
CA ILE A 46 7.91 13.65 15.90
C ILE A 46 9.09 14.58 15.59
N PRO A 47 9.11 15.80 16.15
CA PRO A 47 10.27 16.68 16.08
C PRO A 47 11.53 16.00 16.64
N GLU A 48 12.68 16.19 15.97
CA GLU A 48 13.94 15.49 16.30
C GLU A 48 14.34 15.55 17.79
N MET A 49 14.04 16.67 18.44
CA MET A 49 14.33 16.89 19.86
C MET A 49 13.65 15.90 20.83
N PHE A 50 12.66 15.13 20.37
CA PHE A 50 11.91 14.16 21.19
C PHE A 50 12.13 12.69 20.80
N LYS A 51 13.00 12.40 19.81
CA LYS A 51 13.20 11.04 19.29
C LYS A 51 13.68 10.05 20.36
N ASP A 52 14.61 10.45 21.23
CA ASP A 52 15.20 9.56 22.24
C ASP A 52 14.28 9.24 23.43
N GLN A 53 13.11 9.89 23.53
CA GLN A 53 12.20 9.77 24.67
C GLN A 53 10.99 8.88 24.37
N ILE A 54 10.89 8.34 23.15
CA ILE A 54 9.71 7.63 22.67
C ILE A 54 10.10 6.18 22.34
N PRO A 55 9.29 5.19 22.76
CA PRO A 55 9.51 3.80 22.37
C PRO A 55 9.49 3.67 20.84
N ASP A 56 10.39 2.86 20.28
CA ASP A 56 10.42 2.45 18.85
C ASP A 56 9.24 1.53 18.50
N GLU A 57 8.03 1.85 18.95
CA GLU A 57 6.83 1.05 18.69
C GLU A 57 6.05 1.64 17.51
N GLU A 58 5.68 0.77 16.57
CA GLU A 58 4.69 1.09 15.54
C GLU A 58 3.38 1.47 16.23
N MET A 59 2.81 2.64 15.89
CA MET A 59 1.49 3.01 16.39
C MET A 59 0.43 2.16 15.70
N THR A 60 0.08 1.05 16.35
CA THR A 60 -0.96 0.11 15.88
C THR A 60 -2.35 0.47 16.41
N LYS A 61 -2.41 1.27 17.49
CA LYS A 61 -3.67 1.77 18.05
C LYS A 61 -3.53 3.13 18.75
N MET A 62 -4.66 3.76 19.01
CA MET A 62 -4.79 4.97 19.80
C MET A 62 -5.99 4.86 20.75
N VAL A 63 -5.82 5.37 21.97
CA VAL A 63 -6.89 5.49 22.97
C VAL A 63 -7.09 6.95 23.31
N PHE A 64 -8.33 7.44 23.20
CA PHE A 64 -8.64 8.84 23.48
C PHE A 64 -10.07 9.05 23.99
N PRO A 65 -10.28 9.76 25.11
CA PRO A 65 -9.26 10.28 26.02
C PRO A 65 -8.51 9.13 26.75
N PRO A 66 -7.26 9.35 27.22
CA PRO A 66 -6.44 8.30 27.85
C PRO A 66 -6.96 7.86 29.23
N VAL A 67 -7.83 8.66 29.84
CA VAL A 67 -8.64 8.31 31.02
C VAL A 67 -10.09 8.44 30.60
N PRO A 68 -10.99 7.49 30.92
CA PRO A 68 -12.41 7.63 30.60
C PRO A 68 -12.98 8.95 31.10
N GLU A 69 -13.57 9.73 30.20
CA GLU A 69 -14.18 11.02 30.55
C GLU A 69 -15.69 10.89 30.66
N LYS A 70 -16.29 11.73 31.51
CA LYS A 70 -17.73 11.73 31.72
C LYS A 70 -18.47 12.01 30.41
N PHE A 71 -19.34 11.09 30.03
CA PHE A 71 -20.20 11.24 28.88
C PHE A 71 -21.46 12.04 29.26
N ASN A 72 -21.68 13.17 28.56
CA ASN A 72 -22.86 14.01 28.77
C ASN A 72 -24.08 13.42 28.05
N GLY A 73 -24.62 12.34 28.60
CA GLY A 73 -25.78 11.63 28.07
C GLY A 73 -26.10 10.40 28.90
N ASN A 74 -26.98 9.56 28.37
CA ASN A 74 -27.33 8.26 28.95
C ASN A 74 -26.87 7.11 28.03
N LEU A 75 -27.01 5.87 28.50
CA LEU A 75 -26.58 4.69 27.75
C LEU A 75 -27.29 4.57 26.40
N ASP A 76 -28.59 4.89 26.32
CA ASP A 76 -29.34 4.88 25.06
C ASP A 76 -28.76 5.86 24.02
N SER A 77 -28.31 7.03 24.48
CA SER A 77 -27.68 8.02 23.61
C SER A 77 -26.33 7.54 23.13
N LEU A 78 -25.55 6.89 24.00
CA LEU A 78 -24.26 6.30 23.65
C LEU A 78 -24.43 5.19 22.61
N ILE A 79 -25.39 4.28 22.81
CA ILE A 79 -25.71 3.21 21.85
C ILE A 79 -26.09 3.81 20.48
N LYS A 80 -26.91 4.86 20.44
CA LYS A 80 -27.29 5.53 19.18
C LYS A 80 -26.08 6.12 18.45
N ILE A 81 -25.15 6.72 19.18
CA ILE A 81 -23.90 7.26 18.60
C ILE A 81 -23.08 6.12 18.00
N THR A 82 -22.86 5.04 18.78
CA THR A 82 -22.14 3.85 18.32
C THR A 82 -22.77 3.29 17.04
N GLN A 83 -24.09 3.07 17.04
CA GLN A 83 -24.82 2.52 15.89
C GLN A 83 -24.71 3.41 14.65
N SER A 84 -24.83 4.73 14.83
CA SER A 84 -24.71 5.68 13.72
C SER A 84 -23.32 5.70 13.09
N ARG A 85 -22.29 5.37 13.87
CA ARG A 85 -20.90 5.31 13.40
C ARG A 85 -20.48 3.92 12.93
N ALA A 86 -21.28 2.90 13.24
CA ALA A 86 -20.94 1.49 13.08
C ALA A 86 -19.66 1.09 13.83
N ASP A 87 -19.43 1.72 14.98
CA ASP A 87 -18.34 1.37 15.90
C ASP A 87 -18.77 0.18 16.78
N ASP A 88 -17.84 -0.49 17.45
CA ASP A 88 -18.16 -1.41 18.54
C ASP A 88 -18.45 -0.65 19.84
N LEU A 89 -19.32 -1.20 20.70
CA LEU A 89 -19.54 -0.68 22.06
C LEU A 89 -19.23 -1.78 23.06
N ILE A 90 -18.32 -1.49 23.99
CA ILE A 90 -17.81 -2.44 24.96
C ILE A 90 -18.06 -1.89 26.36
N TYR A 91 -18.64 -2.72 27.23
CA TYR A 91 -18.77 -2.41 28.64
C TYR A 91 -17.48 -2.77 29.38
N GLY A 92 -16.87 -1.76 29.99
CA GLY A 92 -15.63 -1.87 30.77
C GLY A 92 -15.86 -2.06 32.28
N GLY A 93 -17.10 -2.18 32.74
CA GLY A 93 -17.45 -2.32 34.16
C GLY A 93 -17.38 -1.00 34.93
N SER A 94 -17.28 -1.07 36.26
CA SER A 94 -17.24 0.13 37.10
C SER A 94 -15.84 0.72 37.27
N ILE A 95 -15.76 2.04 37.49
CA ILE A 95 -14.53 2.78 37.81
C ILE A 95 -14.74 3.73 38.98
N ASN A 96 -13.64 4.26 39.53
CA ASN A 96 -13.64 5.42 40.43
C ASN A 96 -12.99 6.59 39.69
N SER A 97 -13.75 7.65 39.41
CA SER A 97 -13.27 8.82 38.65
C SER A 97 -12.16 9.60 39.37
N ASN A 98 -12.07 9.47 40.70
CA ASN A 98 -11.00 10.08 41.50
C ASN A 98 -9.69 9.30 41.45
N ASP A 99 -9.70 8.04 41.03
CA ASP A 99 -8.51 7.21 40.84
C ASP A 99 -8.19 7.05 39.35
N THR A 100 -7.64 8.12 38.78
CA THR A 100 -7.30 8.20 37.35
C THR A 100 -6.26 7.16 36.94
N THR A 101 -5.36 6.76 37.84
CA THR A 101 -4.33 5.74 37.56
C THR A 101 -4.97 4.38 37.34
N SER A 102 -5.88 3.99 38.25
CA SER A 102 -6.62 2.74 38.14
C SER A 102 -7.53 2.72 36.91
N ALA A 103 -8.26 3.81 36.66
CA ALA A 103 -9.12 3.95 35.49
C ALA A 103 -8.34 3.84 34.16
N MET A 104 -7.20 4.54 34.04
CA MET A 104 -6.31 4.48 32.88
C MET A 104 -5.77 3.07 32.65
N SER A 105 -5.30 2.41 33.72
CA SER A 105 -4.77 1.05 33.64
C SER A 105 -5.82 0.06 33.15
N LYS A 106 -7.05 0.16 33.69
CA LYS A 106 -8.19 -0.68 33.28
C LYS A 106 -8.58 -0.45 31.82
N LEU A 107 -8.68 0.81 31.39
CA LEU A 107 -8.96 1.17 30.00
C LEU A 107 -7.90 0.60 29.06
N ASN A 108 -6.62 0.77 29.38
CA ASN A 108 -5.53 0.26 28.55
C ASN A 108 -5.53 -1.26 28.46
N ALA A 109 -5.86 -1.98 29.54
CA ALA A 109 -6.01 -3.43 29.52
C ALA A 109 -7.11 -3.86 28.53
N LEU A 110 -8.28 -3.25 28.59
CA LEU A 110 -9.41 -3.54 27.68
C LEU A 110 -9.08 -3.14 26.24
N ALA A 111 -8.44 -1.99 26.03
CA ALA A 111 -8.01 -1.55 24.70
C ALA A 111 -6.95 -2.49 24.10
N ASN A 112 -6.06 -3.05 24.92
CA ASN A 112 -5.10 -4.07 24.49
C ASN A 112 -5.80 -5.37 24.10
N GLU A 113 -6.80 -5.82 24.86
CA GLU A 113 -7.60 -7.01 24.52
C GLU A 113 -8.38 -6.80 23.22
N TYR A 114 -9.03 -5.64 23.06
CA TYR A 114 -9.77 -5.32 21.84
C TYR A 114 -8.86 -5.24 20.62
N SER A 115 -7.69 -4.62 20.80
CA SER A 115 -6.68 -4.54 19.76
C SER A 115 -6.16 -5.91 19.34
N LYS A 116 -6.05 -6.87 20.27
CA LYS A 116 -5.70 -8.26 19.95
C LYS A 116 -6.78 -8.93 19.12
N LEU A 117 -8.06 -8.68 19.40
CA LEU A 117 -9.13 -9.20 18.52
C LEU A 117 -8.99 -8.66 17.10
N CYS A 118 -8.61 -7.40 16.93
CA CYS A 118 -8.40 -6.81 15.60
C CYS A 118 -7.19 -7.39 14.86
N THR A 119 -6.19 -7.95 15.57
CA THR A 119 -4.99 -8.59 14.98
C THR A 119 -5.12 -10.10 14.84
N ASP A 120 -5.73 -10.79 15.81
CA ASP A 120 -5.83 -12.25 15.85
C ASP A 120 -7.00 -12.75 15.00
N ASN A 121 -8.09 -11.99 14.96
CA ASN A 121 -9.15 -12.13 13.95
C ASN A 121 -8.88 -11.19 12.77
N GLU A 122 -7.60 -10.90 12.51
CA GLU A 122 -7.07 -10.12 11.37
C GLU A 122 -8.10 -10.17 10.26
N PHE A 123 -8.87 -9.09 10.13
CA PHE A 123 -9.93 -8.93 9.14
C PHE A 123 -9.48 -9.64 7.86
N ASN A 124 -9.93 -10.87 7.60
CA ASN A 124 -9.26 -11.68 6.56
C ASN A 124 -9.26 -10.91 5.23
N GLU A 125 -10.36 -10.19 4.99
CA GLU A 125 -10.51 -9.26 3.86
C GLU A 125 -9.52 -8.08 3.91
N ILE A 126 -9.33 -7.38 5.03
CA ILE A 126 -8.39 -6.24 5.09
C ILE A 126 -6.94 -6.74 5.02
N LYS A 127 -6.61 -7.88 5.63
CA LYS A 127 -5.28 -8.47 5.51
C LYS A 127 -4.99 -8.87 4.08
N GLU A 128 -5.91 -9.58 3.41
CA GLU A 128 -5.78 -9.89 1.98
C GLU A 128 -5.59 -8.60 1.16
N LEU A 129 -6.39 -7.57 1.44
CA LEU A 129 -6.25 -6.27 0.78
C LEU A 129 -4.90 -5.58 1.06
N ILE A 130 -4.32 -5.73 2.26
CA ILE A 130 -3.02 -5.17 2.63
C ILE A 130 -1.88 -5.99 2.02
N ASP A 131 -1.98 -7.32 2.03
CA ASP A 131 -1.01 -8.24 1.45
C ASP A 131 -0.97 -8.09 -0.09
N ASP A 132 -2.09 -7.71 -0.70
CA ASP A 132 -2.18 -7.34 -2.12
C ASP A 132 -1.55 -5.96 -2.42
N ILE A 133 -1.26 -5.12 -1.42
CA ILE A 133 -0.57 -3.84 -1.64
C ILE A 133 0.89 -4.13 -1.98
N PRO A 134 1.37 -3.71 -3.16
CA PRO A 134 2.76 -3.95 -3.51
C PRO A 134 3.70 -3.22 -2.56
N SER A 135 4.71 -3.94 -2.06
CA SER A 135 5.57 -3.51 -0.94
C SER A 135 6.68 -2.54 -1.35
N SER A 136 6.84 -2.30 -2.65
CA SER A 136 7.82 -1.37 -3.21
C SER A 136 7.31 -0.69 -4.49
N GLU A 137 7.89 0.46 -4.85
CA GLU A 137 7.62 1.14 -6.13
C GLU A 137 7.88 0.22 -7.33
N ILE A 138 8.89 -0.65 -7.25
CA ILE A 138 9.21 -1.61 -8.31
C ILE A 138 8.10 -2.67 -8.41
N GLU A 139 7.54 -3.14 -7.31
CA GLU A 139 6.41 -4.08 -7.33
C GLU A 139 5.12 -3.40 -7.82
N LEU A 140 4.91 -2.12 -7.47
CA LEU A 140 3.83 -1.30 -8.04
C LEU A 140 3.96 -1.20 -9.57
N GLU A 141 5.15 -0.86 -10.07
CA GLU A 141 5.43 -0.78 -11.51
C GLU A 141 5.29 -2.15 -12.19
N ASN A 142 5.77 -3.23 -11.57
CA ASN A 142 5.60 -4.61 -12.05
C ASN A 142 4.12 -4.98 -12.19
N SER A 143 3.31 -4.69 -11.16
CA SER A 143 1.87 -5.04 -11.14
C SER A 143 1.12 -4.39 -12.30
N LYS A 144 1.43 -3.12 -12.60
CA LYS A 144 0.85 -2.38 -13.73
C LYS A 144 1.11 -3.06 -15.07
N PHE A 145 2.31 -3.59 -15.29
CA PHE A 145 2.66 -4.23 -16.55
C PHE A 145 2.23 -5.70 -16.59
N SER A 146 2.12 -6.40 -15.46
CA SER A 146 1.73 -7.81 -15.43
C SER A 146 0.29 -8.07 -15.86
N GLU A 147 -0.59 -7.08 -15.75
CA GLU A 147 -1.99 -7.19 -16.22
C GLU A 147 -2.14 -6.92 -17.73
N MET A 148 -1.11 -6.37 -18.38
CA MET A 148 -1.15 -6.03 -19.80
C MET A 148 -0.93 -7.27 -20.67
N ASN A 149 -1.65 -7.33 -21.79
CA ASN A 149 -1.38 -8.33 -22.82
C ASN A 149 -0.13 -7.97 -23.66
N GLU A 150 0.37 -8.91 -24.46
CA GLU A 150 1.61 -8.72 -25.24
C GLU A 150 1.54 -7.49 -26.18
N SER A 151 0.37 -7.20 -26.78
CA SER A 151 0.19 -6.03 -27.65
C SER A 151 0.27 -4.71 -26.87
N GLU A 152 -0.31 -4.66 -25.67
CA GLU A 152 -0.26 -3.50 -24.79
C GLU A 152 1.16 -3.25 -24.29
N LEU A 153 1.88 -4.32 -23.92
CA LEU A 153 3.29 -4.23 -23.51
C LEU A 153 4.18 -3.71 -24.64
N LEU A 154 4.01 -4.19 -25.89
CA LEU A 154 4.76 -3.67 -27.04
C LEU A 154 4.41 -2.21 -27.37
N ALA A 155 3.15 -1.81 -27.18
CA ALA A 155 2.75 -0.41 -27.32
C ALA A 155 3.44 0.47 -26.26
N GLU A 156 3.55 -0.03 -25.03
CA GLU A 156 4.24 0.68 -23.95
C GLU A 156 5.75 0.78 -24.17
N VAL A 157 6.41 -0.28 -24.65
CA VAL A 157 7.80 -0.22 -25.12
C VAL A 157 7.98 0.89 -26.17
N THR A 158 7.06 0.96 -27.14
CA THR A 158 7.09 2.00 -28.18
C THR A 158 7.02 3.42 -27.58
N LYS A 159 6.12 3.63 -26.60
CA LYS A 159 6.00 4.93 -25.90
C LYS A 159 7.24 5.26 -25.08
N ILE A 160 7.80 4.27 -24.38
CA ILE A 160 9.05 4.40 -23.61
C ILE A 160 10.18 4.92 -24.50
N PHE A 161 10.34 4.34 -25.70
CA PHE A 161 11.35 4.82 -26.65
C PHE A 161 11.08 6.23 -27.16
N GLY A 162 9.81 6.59 -27.40
CA GLY A 162 9.43 7.97 -27.70
C GLY A 162 9.83 8.96 -26.61
N LYS A 163 9.63 8.60 -25.33
CA LYS A 163 10.04 9.41 -24.18
C LYS A 163 11.55 9.52 -24.08
N ILE A 164 12.29 8.40 -24.20
CA ILE A 164 13.76 8.41 -24.17
C ILE A 164 14.32 9.34 -25.23
N LYS A 165 13.78 9.28 -26.46
CA LYS A 165 14.20 10.16 -27.55
C LYS A 165 13.93 11.63 -27.22
N PHE A 166 12.73 11.94 -26.75
CA PHE A 166 12.38 13.29 -26.34
C PHE A 166 13.28 13.83 -25.22
N SER A 167 13.55 13.04 -24.18
CA SER A 167 14.44 13.46 -23.08
C SER A 167 15.88 13.64 -23.55
N LYS A 168 16.38 12.81 -24.48
CA LYS A 168 17.70 12.99 -25.10
C LYS A 168 17.79 14.31 -25.89
N ASP A 169 16.79 14.59 -26.73
CA ASP A 169 16.75 15.81 -27.54
C ASP A 169 16.72 17.09 -26.68
N ASN A 170 16.21 16.99 -25.44
CA ASN A 170 16.13 18.09 -24.47
C ASN A 170 17.24 18.11 -23.40
N ASN A 171 18.23 17.21 -23.47
CA ASN A 171 19.29 17.03 -22.45
C ASN A 171 18.78 16.69 -21.03
N GLU A 172 17.63 16.03 -20.90
CA GLU A 172 17.01 15.58 -19.64
C GLU A 172 17.52 14.18 -19.25
N ILE A 173 18.84 14.05 -19.05
CA ILE A 173 19.50 12.74 -18.87
C ILE A 173 19.03 12.00 -17.60
N ASP A 174 18.68 12.75 -16.55
CA ASP A 174 18.22 12.18 -15.27
C ASP A 174 16.90 11.41 -15.41
N GLU A 175 16.03 11.80 -16.35
CA GLU A 175 14.75 11.11 -16.60
C GLU A 175 14.93 9.75 -17.29
N ILE A 176 16.00 9.60 -18.08
CA ILE A 176 16.27 8.38 -18.86
C ILE A 176 16.49 7.18 -17.94
N SER A 177 17.08 7.38 -16.75
CA SER A 177 17.34 6.31 -15.78
C SER A 177 16.06 5.67 -15.26
N ASN A 178 15.04 6.48 -14.96
CA ASN A 178 13.74 5.98 -14.50
C ASN A 178 12.99 5.27 -15.63
N ILE A 179 13.01 5.84 -16.83
CA ILE A 179 12.36 5.25 -18.01
C ILE A 179 12.97 3.88 -18.39
N LYS A 180 14.25 3.64 -18.08
CA LYS A 180 14.90 2.33 -18.28
C LYS A 180 14.39 1.25 -17.33
N LYS A 181 13.97 1.60 -16.11
CA LYS A 181 13.43 0.62 -15.15
C LYS A 181 12.14 0.00 -15.69
N ASP A 182 11.23 0.82 -16.21
CA ASP A 182 10.02 0.35 -16.91
C ASP A 182 10.35 -0.65 -18.03
N LEU A 183 11.35 -0.33 -18.84
CA LEU A 183 11.78 -1.20 -19.94
C LEU A 183 12.38 -2.53 -19.43
N GLN A 184 13.15 -2.49 -18.34
CA GLN A 184 13.67 -3.70 -17.70
C GLN A 184 12.54 -4.60 -17.20
N ILE A 185 11.53 -4.02 -16.54
CA ILE A 185 10.36 -4.73 -16.04
C ILE A 185 9.60 -5.39 -17.19
N ILE A 186 9.21 -4.62 -18.20
CA ILE A 186 8.49 -5.15 -19.37
C ILE A 186 9.29 -6.27 -20.06
N SER A 187 10.61 -6.12 -20.15
CA SER A 187 11.48 -7.12 -20.76
C SER A 187 11.54 -8.46 -20.00
N SER A 188 11.15 -8.47 -18.72
CA SER A 188 11.06 -9.69 -17.90
C SER A 188 9.70 -10.39 -18.04
N ILE A 189 8.67 -9.67 -18.47
CA ILE A 189 7.30 -10.18 -18.65
C ILE A 189 7.09 -10.71 -20.09
N ILE A 190 7.55 -9.95 -21.09
CA ILE A 190 7.44 -10.33 -22.50
C ILE A 190 8.31 -11.57 -22.81
N PRO A 191 7.87 -12.48 -23.70
CA PRO A 191 8.66 -13.61 -24.16
C PRO A 191 10.08 -13.24 -24.65
N GLU A 192 11.09 -14.01 -24.24
CA GLU A 192 12.50 -13.72 -24.56
C GLU A 192 12.79 -13.63 -26.07
N ASN A 193 12.03 -14.37 -26.89
CA ASN A 193 12.18 -14.36 -28.35
C ASN A 193 11.85 -13.00 -29.00
N ARG A 194 11.18 -12.08 -28.27
CA ARG A 194 10.96 -10.69 -28.69
C ARG A 194 12.21 -9.84 -28.60
N LYS A 195 13.18 -10.24 -27.76
CA LYS A 195 14.46 -9.54 -27.56
C LYS A 195 14.29 -8.10 -27.05
N ILE A 196 13.22 -7.77 -26.32
CA ILE A 196 13.02 -6.42 -25.77
C ILE A 196 14.17 -6.01 -24.82
N LYS A 197 14.71 -6.95 -24.06
CA LYS A 197 15.88 -6.72 -23.18
C LYS A 197 17.10 -6.17 -23.95
N LYS A 198 17.26 -6.54 -25.23
CA LYS A 198 18.36 -6.06 -26.07
C LYS A 198 18.30 -4.56 -26.35
N LEU A 199 17.12 -3.96 -26.28
CA LEU A 199 16.96 -2.55 -26.55
C LEU A 199 17.74 -1.69 -25.54
N LEU A 200 17.92 -2.17 -24.30
CA LEU A 200 18.72 -1.50 -23.26
C LEU A 200 20.16 -1.26 -23.68
N ASP A 201 20.75 -2.16 -24.49
CA ASP A 201 22.12 -2.05 -25.00
C ASP A 201 22.30 -0.82 -25.91
N TYR A 202 21.22 -0.33 -26.55
CA TYR A 202 21.25 0.75 -27.53
C TYR A 202 20.73 2.09 -26.99
N VAL A 203 20.01 2.08 -25.87
CA VAL A 203 19.46 3.30 -25.25
C VAL A 203 20.54 4.32 -24.91
N GLU A 204 21.74 3.89 -24.54
CA GLU A 204 22.85 4.79 -24.17
C GLU A 204 23.80 5.13 -25.32
N LEU A 205 23.70 4.43 -26.45
CA LEU A 205 24.61 4.65 -27.57
C LEU A 205 24.22 5.90 -28.36
N GLU A 206 25.10 6.89 -28.37
CA GLU A 206 25.06 8.05 -29.28
C GLU A 206 25.59 7.68 -30.68
N SER A 207 25.10 6.59 -31.26
CA SER A 207 25.43 6.23 -32.63
C SER A 207 24.27 6.54 -33.57
N ASN A 208 24.58 6.96 -34.80
CA ASN A 208 23.56 7.24 -35.82
C ASN A 208 22.64 6.04 -36.11
N ASN A 209 23.07 4.82 -35.78
CA ASN A 209 22.32 3.60 -36.05
C ASN A 209 21.49 3.12 -34.86
N SER A 210 21.67 3.66 -33.64
CA SER A 210 21.02 3.11 -32.43
C SER A 210 19.50 3.22 -32.48
N GLU A 211 18.96 4.35 -32.94
CA GLU A 211 17.51 4.55 -33.11
C GLU A 211 16.90 3.61 -34.16
N GLU A 212 17.62 3.39 -35.25
CA GLU A 212 17.17 2.52 -36.35
C GLU A 212 17.20 1.05 -35.91
N ILE A 213 18.22 0.65 -35.14
CA ILE A 213 18.31 -0.68 -34.52
C ILE A 213 17.14 -0.91 -33.55
N ILE A 214 16.87 0.05 -32.67
CA ILE A 214 15.74 -0.02 -31.72
C ILE A 214 14.42 -0.19 -32.48
N SER A 215 14.19 0.64 -33.50
CA SER A 215 12.97 0.61 -34.30
C SER A 215 12.80 -0.73 -35.03
N ALA A 216 13.89 -1.31 -35.54
CA ALA A 216 13.89 -2.61 -36.19
C ALA A 216 13.59 -3.75 -35.20
N TYR A 217 14.13 -3.71 -33.98
CA TYR A 217 13.82 -4.69 -32.93
C TYR A 217 12.34 -4.61 -32.48
N ILE A 218 11.79 -3.41 -32.30
CA ILE A 218 10.36 -3.22 -31.96
C ILE A 218 9.48 -3.75 -33.09
N SER A 219 9.78 -3.38 -34.34
CA SER A 219 9.06 -3.87 -35.52
C SER A 219 9.13 -5.39 -35.61
N ARG A 220 10.31 -5.98 -35.43
CA ARG A 220 10.49 -7.45 -35.37
C ARG A 220 9.60 -8.09 -34.29
N ALA A 221 9.49 -7.48 -33.12
CA ALA A 221 8.66 -7.98 -32.04
C ALA A 221 7.16 -7.98 -32.41
N TYR A 222 6.66 -6.92 -33.07
CA TYR A 222 5.30 -6.91 -33.63
C TYR A 222 5.10 -7.96 -34.73
N GLY A 223 6.09 -8.14 -35.61
CA GLY A 223 6.03 -9.13 -36.69
C GLY A 223 5.86 -10.54 -36.13
N LEU A 224 6.66 -10.91 -35.13
CA LEU A 224 6.52 -12.20 -34.44
C LEU A 224 5.15 -12.34 -33.74
N MET A 225 4.47 -11.24 -33.36
CA MET A 225 3.22 -11.26 -32.57
C MET A 225 2.05 -11.52 -33.50
N ASN A 226 2.14 -10.95 -34.70
CA ASN A 226 1.19 -11.10 -35.78
C ASN A 226 1.52 -12.30 -36.69
N GLU A 227 2.51 -13.12 -36.35
CA GLU A 227 3.02 -14.24 -37.15
C GLU A 227 3.48 -13.84 -38.58
N ASP A 228 3.89 -12.57 -38.77
CA ASP A 228 4.44 -12.07 -40.03
C ASP A 228 5.95 -12.37 -40.13
N TYR A 229 6.26 -13.60 -40.52
CA TYR A 229 7.63 -14.07 -40.65
C TYR A 229 8.43 -13.39 -41.77
N ILE A 230 7.77 -12.75 -42.74
CA ILE A 230 8.43 -11.98 -43.80
C ILE A 230 9.00 -10.72 -43.17
N MET A 231 8.17 -9.97 -42.47
CA MET A 231 8.59 -8.76 -41.76
C MET A 231 9.67 -9.09 -40.71
N VAL A 232 9.54 -10.18 -39.96
CA VAL A 232 10.56 -10.61 -39.01
C VAL A 232 11.92 -10.80 -39.69
N LYS A 233 11.95 -11.48 -40.84
CA LYS A 233 13.19 -11.71 -41.59
C LYS A 233 13.80 -10.41 -42.11
N GLU A 234 12.99 -9.52 -42.67
CA GLU A 234 13.44 -8.21 -43.15
C GLU A 234 14.08 -7.39 -42.03
N GLN A 235 13.45 -7.35 -40.85
CA GLN A 235 13.99 -6.64 -39.70
C GLN A 235 15.25 -7.32 -39.15
N GLU A 236 15.33 -8.66 -39.13
CA GLU A 236 16.55 -9.36 -38.71
C GLU A 236 17.75 -9.10 -39.63
N ASP A 237 17.52 -9.03 -40.95
CA ASP A 237 18.56 -8.71 -41.91
C ASP A 237 19.00 -7.23 -41.80
N LEU A 238 18.06 -6.32 -41.51
CA LEU A 238 18.36 -4.91 -41.22
C LEU A 238 19.21 -4.76 -39.95
N ILE A 239 18.81 -5.40 -38.85
CA ILE A 239 19.54 -5.37 -37.57
C ILE A 239 20.99 -5.83 -37.77
N LYS A 240 21.19 -6.98 -38.44
CA LYS A 240 22.54 -7.51 -38.73
C LYS A 240 23.39 -6.56 -39.59
N LYS A 241 22.77 -5.72 -40.42
CA LYS A 241 23.48 -4.74 -41.23
C LYS A 241 23.89 -3.52 -40.41
N LEU A 242 23.04 -3.08 -39.49
CA LEU A 242 23.25 -1.90 -38.65
C LEU A 242 24.20 -2.15 -37.46
N GLU A 243 24.26 -3.40 -36.97
CA GLU A 243 25.17 -3.84 -35.90
C GLU A 243 26.62 -4.09 -36.35
N LYS A 244 26.92 -3.96 -37.66
CA LYS A 244 28.27 -4.08 -38.22
C LYS A 244 29.03 -2.76 -38.20
#